data_AF-A0A1J8Q5B3-F1
#
_entry.id   AF-A0A1J8Q5B3-F1
#
_cell.length_a   1.000
_cell.length_b   1.000
_cell.length_c   1.000
_cell.angle_alpha   90.00
_cell.angle_beta   90.00
_cell.angle_gamma   90.00
#
_symmetry.space_group_name_H-M   'P 1'
#
loop_
_entity.id
_entity.type
_entity.pdbx_description
1 polymer ?
#
loop_
_entity_poly.entity_id
_entity_poly.type
_entity_poly.pdbx_seq_one_letter_code
_entity_poly.pdbx_strand_id
1 'polypeptide(L)'
;MAEQIQNSLNLVSSEVLAFDGVGHRLDSHCEHIESLISCKYERLNELESQLSGLVRLEEAADDNRPLFHDRARVIGRIDQFLETTAKDFQTNLADSTSLVSRIEELRDQVDPQARRERLRDAENMVSSFATEMLADLPTELPATDSRVVFSSTPGLSIVEPSRRAVLTMAEIGSDQNYLAIHLALAFSLQKLFETVKAPVPGLLVIDQISRPYYPKGGDEKRLQEMEKDDDQLAMQQIVRFLFEETARQAGLQVILIEHAYIENDPEYVAAVKGRWTKASGVKLIPSDWPLRS
;
A
#
# COMPACT_ATOMS: atom_id res chain seq x y z
N MET A 1 125.36 -67.08 48.63
CA MET A 1 125.46 -65.93 47.70
C MET A 1 124.52 -66.07 46.50
N ALA A 2 124.20 -67.28 46.00
CA ALA A 2 123.23 -67.49 44.91
C ALA A 2 121.75 -67.26 45.30
N GLU A 3 121.35 -67.58 46.54
CA GLU A 3 119.95 -67.43 47.02
C GLU A 3 119.48 -65.96 47.15
N GLN A 4 120.38 -65.05 47.53
CA GLN A 4 120.06 -63.61 47.67
C GLN A 4 119.86 -62.91 46.33
N ILE A 5 120.53 -63.38 45.27
CA ILE A 5 120.39 -62.83 43.91
C ILE A 5 119.07 -63.30 43.29
N GLN A 6 118.66 -64.56 43.53
CA GLN A 6 117.39 -65.10 43.03
C GLN A 6 116.18 -64.40 43.67
N ASN A 7 116.23 -64.11 44.97
CA ASN A 7 115.15 -63.36 45.64
C ASN A 7 115.08 -61.90 45.17
N SER A 8 116.22 -61.26 44.90
CA SER A 8 116.24 -59.89 44.36
C SER A 8 115.70 -59.83 42.93
N LEU A 9 116.00 -60.82 42.09
CA LEU A 9 115.45 -60.93 40.74
C LEU A 9 113.94 -61.23 40.72
N ASN A 10 113.44 -62.05 41.65
CA ASN A 10 112.00 -62.29 41.78
C ASN A 10 111.25 -61.04 42.29
N LEU A 11 111.88 -60.25 43.18
CA LEU A 11 111.31 -58.99 43.66
C LEU A 11 111.19 -57.97 42.52
N VAL A 12 112.27 -57.78 41.74
CA VAL A 12 112.29 -56.87 40.58
C VAL A 12 111.32 -57.34 39.48
N SER A 13 111.21 -58.64 39.23
CA SER A 13 110.23 -59.18 38.28
C SER A 13 108.78 -58.92 38.71
N SER A 14 108.49 -59.02 40.01
CA SER A 14 107.16 -58.70 40.56
C SER A 14 106.84 -57.21 40.56
N GLU A 15 107.83 -56.33 40.73
CA GLU A 15 107.69 -54.87 40.62
C GLU A 15 107.47 -54.42 39.17
N VAL A 16 108.16 -55.04 38.20
CA VAL A 16 107.98 -54.72 36.77
C VAL A 16 106.60 -55.15 36.27
N LEU A 17 106.09 -56.30 36.71
CA LEU A 17 104.72 -56.74 36.39
C LEU A 17 103.63 -55.86 37.04
N ALA A 18 103.91 -55.30 38.22
CA ALA A 18 103.01 -54.32 38.86
C ALA A 18 103.03 -52.96 38.13
N PHE A 19 104.16 -52.57 37.52
CA PHE A 19 104.30 -51.33 36.77
C PHE A 19 103.58 -51.38 35.40
N ASP A 20 103.62 -52.52 34.69
CA ASP A 20 102.86 -52.74 33.45
C ASP A 20 101.34 -52.66 33.69
N GLY A 21 100.85 -53.15 34.83
CA GLY A 21 99.44 -53.06 35.21
C GLY A 21 98.97 -51.62 35.52
N VAL A 22 99.87 -50.75 35.97
CA VAL A 22 99.59 -49.32 36.21
C VAL A 22 99.64 -48.53 34.91
N GLY A 23 100.58 -48.85 33.99
CA GLY A 23 100.65 -48.28 32.65
C GLY A 23 99.38 -48.53 31.83
N HIS A 24 98.91 -49.78 31.78
CA HIS A 24 97.68 -50.13 31.05
C HIS A 24 96.42 -49.47 31.65
N ARG A 25 96.40 -49.22 32.96
CA ARG A 25 95.31 -48.47 33.62
C ARG A 25 95.33 -46.98 33.28
N LEU A 26 96.51 -46.39 33.17
CA LEU A 26 96.70 -44.99 32.77
C LEU A 26 96.33 -44.78 31.30
N ASP A 27 96.76 -45.66 30.39
CA ASP A 27 96.40 -45.60 28.97
C ASP A 27 94.88 -45.72 28.77
N SER A 28 94.24 -46.67 29.45
CA SER A 28 92.77 -46.81 29.38
C SER A 28 92.04 -45.58 29.94
N HIS A 29 92.59 -44.92 30.96
CA HIS A 29 92.04 -43.65 31.48
C HIS A 29 92.25 -42.49 30.49
N CYS A 30 93.40 -42.42 29.82
CA CYS A 30 93.66 -41.44 28.76
C CYS A 30 92.69 -41.62 27.59
N GLU A 31 92.52 -42.85 27.10
CA GLU A 31 91.55 -43.18 26.04
C GLU A 31 90.11 -42.81 26.45
N HIS A 32 89.73 -43.06 27.71
CA HIS A 32 88.42 -42.68 28.23
C HIS A 32 88.24 -41.16 28.27
N ILE A 33 89.26 -40.41 28.70
CA ILE A 33 89.22 -38.94 28.73
C ILE A 33 89.19 -38.38 27.30
N GLU A 34 89.96 -38.93 26.36
CA GLU A 34 89.93 -38.52 24.95
C GLU A 34 88.57 -38.79 24.31
N SER A 35 87.95 -39.94 24.61
CA SER A 35 86.59 -40.26 24.17
C SER A 35 85.56 -39.26 24.74
N LEU A 36 85.68 -38.91 26.03
CA LEU A 36 84.82 -37.91 26.65
C LEU A 36 85.00 -36.52 26.02
N ILE A 37 86.25 -36.12 25.74
CA ILE A 37 86.56 -34.85 25.07
C ILE A 37 85.93 -34.83 23.68
N SER A 38 86.09 -35.90 22.90
CA SER A 38 85.51 -36.03 21.56
C SER A 38 83.97 -35.92 21.59
N CYS A 39 83.33 -36.63 22.53
CA CYS A 39 81.87 -36.57 22.73
C CYS A 39 81.39 -35.15 23.10
N LYS A 40 82.15 -34.43 23.93
CA LYS A 40 81.83 -33.04 24.29
C LYS A 40 81.99 -32.09 23.11
N TYR A 41 83.02 -32.25 22.29
CA TYR A 41 83.19 -31.45 21.06
C TYR A 41 82.10 -31.71 20.04
N GLU A 42 81.70 -32.97 19.83
CA GLU A 42 80.55 -33.30 18.97
C GLU A 42 79.26 -32.63 19.46
N ARG A 43 79.01 -32.66 20.77
CA ARG A 43 77.84 -32.00 21.35
C ARG A 43 77.90 -30.48 21.22
N LEU A 44 79.08 -29.89 21.31
CA LEU A 44 79.30 -28.45 21.15
C LEU A 44 79.03 -28.03 19.70
N ASN A 45 79.57 -28.77 18.73
CA ASN A 45 79.32 -28.53 17.30
C ASN A 45 77.84 -28.66 16.93
N GLU A 46 77.14 -29.65 17.50
CA GLU A 46 75.69 -29.80 17.32
C GLU A 46 74.93 -28.59 17.87
N LEU A 47 75.30 -28.12 19.07
CA LEU A 47 74.68 -26.93 19.67
C LEU A 47 74.99 -25.65 18.88
N GLU A 48 76.21 -25.47 18.38
CA GLU A 48 76.57 -24.34 17.53
C GLU A 48 75.81 -24.35 16.19
N SER A 49 75.61 -25.52 15.60
CA SER A 49 74.78 -25.70 14.40
C SER A 49 73.32 -25.30 14.67
N GLN A 50 72.75 -25.75 15.79
CA GLN A 50 71.40 -25.41 16.21
C GLN A 50 71.25 -23.90 16.49
N LEU A 51 72.21 -23.30 17.19
CA LEU A 51 72.22 -21.86 17.47
C LEU A 51 72.31 -21.03 16.19
N SER A 52 73.20 -21.41 15.28
CA SER A 52 73.35 -20.77 13.97
C SER A 52 72.08 -20.89 13.13
N GLY A 53 71.38 -22.03 13.22
CA GLY A 53 70.08 -22.23 12.59
C GLY A 53 69.00 -21.30 13.15
N LEU A 54 68.95 -21.13 14.48
CA LEU A 54 68.00 -20.23 15.14
C LEU A 54 68.28 -18.75 14.82
N VAL A 55 69.54 -18.33 14.84
CA VAL A 55 69.93 -16.94 14.50
C VAL A 55 69.52 -16.60 13.06
N ARG A 56 69.75 -17.51 12.09
CA ARG A 56 69.30 -17.30 10.71
C ARG A 56 67.79 -17.22 10.56
N LEU A 57 67.04 -17.96 11.41
CA LEU A 57 65.58 -17.96 11.41
C LEU A 57 65.03 -16.64 12.01
N GLU A 58 65.72 -16.09 13.00
CA GLU A 58 65.43 -14.78 13.59
C GLU A 58 65.75 -13.63 12.62
N GLU A 59 66.91 -13.65 11.95
CA GLU A 59 67.27 -12.67 10.91
C GLU A 59 66.25 -12.69 9.73
N ALA A 60 65.82 -13.86 9.29
CA ALA A 60 64.78 -13.99 8.25
C ALA A 60 63.39 -13.50 8.72
N ALA A 61 63.10 -13.54 10.02
CA ALA A 61 61.88 -12.97 10.58
C ALA A 61 61.95 -11.43 10.65
N ASP A 62 63.14 -10.86 10.84
CA ASP A 62 63.37 -9.41 10.85
C ASP A 62 63.14 -8.77 9.48
N ASP A 63 63.52 -9.46 8.39
CA ASP A 63 63.22 -9.05 7.00
C ASP A 63 61.71 -8.95 6.69
N ASN A 64 60.86 -9.61 7.48
CA ASN A 64 59.40 -9.52 7.32
C ASN A 64 58.75 -8.38 8.12
N ARG A 65 59.45 -7.75 9.08
CA ARG A 65 58.95 -6.56 9.80
C ARG A 65 58.51 -5.41 8.90
N PRO A 66 59.24 -5.02 7.83
CA PRO A 66 58.76 -3.95 6.94
C PRO A 66 57.41 -4.29 6.30
N LEU A 67 57.19 -5.53 5.89
CA LEU A 67 55.90 -5.97 5.32
C LEU A 67 54.76 -5.92 6.33
N PHE A 68 55.01 -6.27 7.59
CA PHE A 68 53.99 -6.16 8.66
C PHE A 68 53.67 -4.70 8.98
N HIS A 69 54.68 -3.84 9.04
CA HIS A 69 54.49 -2.41 9.29
C HIS A 69 53.73 -1.73 8.15
N ASP A 70 54.04 -2.08 6.90
CA ASP A 70 53.33 -1.56 5.73
C ASP A 70 51.88 -2.04 5.67
N ARG A 71 51.62 -3.32 6.00
CA ARG A 71 50.25 -3.84 6.13
C ARG A 71 49.46 -3.12 7.22
N ALA A 72 50.05 -2.94 8.40
CA ALA A 72 49.40 -2.22 9.50
C ALA A 72 49.09 -0.77 9.12
N ARG A 73 50.00 -0.11 8.40
CA ARG A 73 49.80 1.25 7.89
C ARG A 73 48.69 1.32 6.84
N VAL A 74 48.60 0.35 5.93
CA VAL A 74 47.53 0.29 4.92
C VAL A 74 46.18 0.04 5.59
N ILE A 75 46.10 -0.91 6.52
CA ILE A 75 44.88 -1.19 7.29
C ILE A 75 44.44 0.07 8.06
N GLY A 76 45.35 0.73 8.79
CA GLY A 76 45.02 1.95 9.52
C GLY A 76 44.56 3.11 8.62
N ARG A 77 45.10 3.23 7.40
CA ARG A 77 44.62 4.22 6.42
C ARG A 77 43.25 3.87 5.85
N ILE A 78 42.96 2.59 5.65
CA ILE A 78 41.64 2.12 5.21
C ILE A 78 40.61 2.36 6.31
N ASP A 79 40.91 2.01 7.56
CA ASP A 79 40.04 2.27 8.71
C ASP A 79 39.78 3.77 8.88
N GLN A 80 40.83 4.60 8.82
CA GLN A 80 40.69 6.05 8.89
C GLN A 80 39.84 6.60 7.73
N PHE A 81 40.05 6.11 6.51
CA PHE A 81 39.25 6.52 5.35
C PHE A 81 37.79 6.12 5.52
N LEU A 82 37.51 4.91 6.01
CA LEU A 82 36.16 4.42 6.27
C LEU A 82 35.49 5.22 7.41
N GLU A 83 36.19 5.48 8.52
CA GLU A 83 35.64 6.29 9.62
C GLU A 83 35.36 7.74 9.21
N THR A 84 36.24 8.34 8.42
CA THR A 84 36.08 9.73 7.96
C THR A 84 34.99 9.82 6.90
N THR A 85 35.01 8.92 5.91
CA THR A 85 34.00 8.88 4.84
C THR A 85 32.62 8.51 5.39
N ALA A 86 32.52 7.58 6.34
CA ALA A 86 31.25 7.24 6.98
C ALA A 86 30.69 8.41 7.79
N LYS A 87 31.53 9.21 8.45
CA LYS A 87 31.10 10.44 9.13
C LYS A 87 30.67 11.52 8.15
N ASP A 88 31.36 11.69 7.02
CA ASP A 88 30.99 12.68 6.00
C ASP A 88 29.67 12.32 5.30
N PHE A 89 29.40 11.03 5.05
CA PHE A 89 28.11 10.54 4.51
C PHE A 89 26.95 10.58 5.53
N GLN A 90 27.24 10.68 6.83
CA GLN A 90 26.19 10.89 7.85
C GLN A 90 25.68 12.33 7.90
N THR A 91 26.34 13.26 7.21
CA THR A 91 25.87 14.64 7.08
C THR A 91 24.89 14.76 5.92
N ASN A 92 23.61 14.89 6.27
CA ASN A 92 22.46 15.17 5.40
C ASN A 92 21.96 14.00 4.54
N LEU A 93 21.55 12.90 5.17
CA LEU A 93 20.26 12.32 4.80
C LEU A 93 19.21 13.39 5.13
N ALA A 94 18.98 14.32 4.20
CA ALA A 94 17.89 15.28 4.27
C ALA A 94 16.64 14.51 4.70
N ASP A 95 15.95 15.01 5.72
CA ASP A 95 14.82 14.37 6.41
C ASP A 95 13.72 13.96 5.42
N SER A 96 13.97 12.84 4.75
CA SER A 96 13.19 12.29 3.66
C SER A 96 11.93 11.65 4.20
N THR A 97 11.84 11.48 5.52
CA THR A 97 10.63 11.11 6.26
C THR A 97 9.49 12.02 5.89
N SER A 98 9.71 13.33 5.89
CA SER A 98 8.69 14.33 5.55
C SER A 98 8.22 14.21 4.08
N LEU A 99 9.16 13.96 3.16
CA LEU A 99 8.88 13.79 1.74
C LEU A 99 8.21 12.46 1.44
N VAL A 100 8.62 11.38 2.10
CA VAL A 100 8.00 10.05 1.99
C VAL A 100 6.59 10.08 2.56
N SER A 101 6.39 10.68 3.74
CA SER A 101 5.05 10.92 4.29
C SER A 101 4.18 11.75 3.35
N ARG A 102 4.74 12.80 2.73
CA ARG A 102 4.00 13.61 1.76
C ARG A 102 3.71 12.87 0.46
N ILE A 103 4.62 12.00 0.00
CA ILE A 103 4.41 11.15 -1.18
C ILE A 103 3.33 10.11 -0.90
N GLU A 104 3.32 9.48 0.28
CA GLU A 104 2.26 8.56 0.69
C GLU A 104 0.92 9.30 0.81
N GLU A 105 0.88 10.49 1.40
CA GLU A 105 -0.33 11.32 1.50
C GLU A 105 -0.86 11.74 0.11
N LEU A 106 0.04 12.08 -0.82
CA LEU A 106 -0.32 12.40 -2.21
C LEU A 106 -0.73 11.15 -3.00
N ARG A 107 -0.11 10.00 -2.71
CA ARG A 107 -0.52 8.70 -3.27
C ARG A 107 -1.91 8.34 -2.77
N ASP A 108 -2.24 8.54 -1.50
CA ASP A 108 -3.61 8.33 -0.99
C ASP A 108 -4.64 9.27 -1.63
N GLN A 109 -4.24 10.49 -1.97
CA GLN A 109 -5.08 11.45 -2.68
C GLN A 109 -5.28 11.11 -4.16
N VAL A 110 -4.30 10.45 -4.79
CA VAL A 110 -4.26 10.23 -6.26
C VAL A 110 -4.25 8.75 -6.65
N ASP A 111 -4.33 7.81 -5.70
CA ASP A 111 -4.27 6.39 -5.96
C ASP A 111 -5.42 5.99 -6.89
N PRO A 112 -5.11 5.56 -8.12
CA PRO A 112 -6.12 5.14 -9.06
C PRO A 112 -6.96 3.97 -8.53
N GLN A 113 -6.40 3.12 -7.67
CA GLN A 113 -7.14 2.02 -7.06
C GLN A 113 -8.13 2.52 -6.01
N ALA A 114 -7.69 3.30 -5.02
CA ALA A 114 -8.59 3.92 -4.05
C ALA A 114 -9.69 4.76 -4.73
N ARG A 115 -9.36 5.48 -5.83
CA ARG A 115 -10.37 6.22 -6.61
C ARG A 115 -11.42 5.29 -7.24
N ARG A 116 -11.00 4.16 -7.81
CA ARG A 116 -11.93 3.15 -8.37
C ARG A 116 -12.80 2.53 -7.29
N GLU A 117 -12.24 2.26 -6.11
CA GLU A 117 -12.99 1.70 -4.99
C GLU A 117 -14.05 2.68 -4.47
N ARG A 118 -13.69 3.96 -4.26
CA ARG A 118 -14.66 5.01 -3.89
C ARG A 118 -15.75 5.20 -4.95
N LEU A 119 -15.40 5.12 -6.24
CA LEU A 119 -16.36 5.24 -7.33
C LEU A 119 -17.35 4.07 -7.33
N ARG A 120 -16.85 2.84 -7.14
CA ARG A 120 -17.67 1.64 -7.06
C ARG A 120 -18.59 1.65 -5.85
N ASP A 121 -18.11 2.15 -4.71
CA ASP A 121 -18.93 2.34 -3.51
C ASP A 121 -20.08 3.31 -3.77
N ALA A 122 -19.78 4.48 -4.37
CA ALA A 122 -20.80 5.44 -4.78
C ALA A 122 -21.83 4.86 -5.78
N GLU A 123 -21.38 4.08 -6.77
CA GLU A 123 -22.27 3.37 -7.70
C GLU A 123 -23.23 2.41 -7.00
N ASN A 124 -22.72 1.63 -6.03
CA ASN A 124 -23.52 0.71 -5.24
C ASN A 124 -24.53 1.45 -4.36
N MET A 125 -24.12 2.54 -3.73
CA MET A 125 -25.02 3.37 -2.91
C MET A 125 -26.16 3.93 -3.75
N VAL A 126 -25.85 4.55 -4.90
CA VAL A 126 -26.88 5.10 -5.81
C VAL A 126 -27.80 4.00 -6.31
N SER A 127 -27.26 2.84 -6.69
CA SER A 127 -28.07 1.69 -7.11
C SER A 127 -29.04 1.22 -6.01
N SER A 128 -28.57 1.18 -4.76
CA SER A 128 -29.38 0.81 -3.60
C SER A 128 -30.49 1.83 -3.33
N PHE A 129 -30.15 3.12 -3.27
CA PHE A 129 -31.12 4.20 -3.06
C PHE A 129 -32.14 4.25 -4.19
N ALA A 130 -31.70 4.09 -5.44
CA ALA A 130 -32.59 4.16 -6.59
C ALA A 130 -33.55 2.96 -6.61
N THR A 131 -33.10 1.79 -6.18
CA THR A 131 -33.96 0.62 -6.03
C THR A 131 -35.02 0.84 -4.95
N GLU A 132 -34.64 1.40 -3.80
CA GLU A 132 -35.56 1.75 -2.71
C GLU A 132 -36.60 2.77 -3.19
N MET A 133 -36.16 3.88 -3.78
CA MET A 133 -37.03 4.95 -4.26
C MET A 133 -37.92 4.54 -5.43
N LEU A 134 -37.45 3.63 -6.31
CA LEU A 134 -38.26 3.14 -7.43
C LEU A 134 -39.47 2.34 -6.95
N ALA A 135 -39.37 1.66 -5.80
CA ALA A 135 -40.48 0.91 -5.22
C ALA A 135 -41.64 1.80 -4.77
N ASP A 136 -41.34 3.06 -4.42
CA ASP A 136 -42.34 4.04 -3.98
C ASP A 136 -42.99 4.80 -5.16
N LEU A 137 -42.49 4.60 -6.39
CA LEU A 137 -42.96 5.28 -7.60
C LEU A 137 -43.87 4.38 -8.46
N PRO A 138 -44.81 4.98 -9.22
CA PRO A 138 -45.67 4.21 -10.11
C PRO A 138 -44.85 3.65 -11.28
N THR A 139 -44.83 2.32 -11.41
CA THR A 139 -44.08 1.61 -12.45
C THR A 139 -44.94 0.53 -13.10
N GLU A 140 -44.60 0.20 -14.34
CA GLU A 140 -45.19 -0.90 -15.11
C GLU A 140 -44.13 -1.98 -15.37
N LEU A 141 -44.55 -3.21 -15.64
CA LEU A 141 -43.63 -4.26 -16.09
C LEU A 141 -42.88 -3.80 -17.34
N PRO A 142 -41.55 -3.96 -17.40
CA PRO A 142 -40.72 -4.78 -16.52
C PRO A 142 -40.10 -4.05 -15.31
N ALA A 143 -40.36 -2.75 -15.09
CA ALA A 143 -39.71 -1.96 -14.04
C ALA A 143 -40.24 -2.21 -12.62
N THR A 144 -41.47 -2.71 -12.49
CA THR A 144 -42.06 -3.06 -11.19
C THR A 144 -41.18 -4.05 -10.42
N ASP A 145 -40.91 -3.75 -9.14
CA ASP A 145 -40.05 -4.52 -8.23
C ASP A 145 -38.63 -4.80 -8.78
N SER A 146 -38.16 -4.00 -9.74
CA SER A 146 -36.84 -4.19 -10.33
C SER A 146 -35.74 -3.51 -9.53
N ARG A 147 -34.55 -4.12 -9.57
CA ARG A 147 -33.35 -3.53 -8.99
C ARG A 147 -32.69 -2.60 -10.00
N VAL A 148 -32.48 -1.35 -9.61
CA VAL A 148 -31.74 -0.37 -10.42
C VAL A 148 -30.25 -0.64 -10.29
N VAL A 149 -29.54 -0.61 -11.43
CA VAL A 149 -28.09 -0.74 -11.51
C VAL A 149 -27.54 0.50 -12.21
N PHE A 150 -26.93 1.37 -11.42
CA PHE A 150 -26.30 2.60 -11.88
C PHE A 150 -24.79 2.37 -12.09
N SER A 151 -24.26 2.91 -13.19
CA SER A 151 -22.84 2.98 -13.46
C SER A 151 -22.41 4.38 -13.88
N SER A 152 -21.29 4.81 -13.34
CA SER A 152 -20.59 6.06 -13.67
C SER A 152 -20.02 6.05 -15.09
N THR A 153 -19.78 4.88 -15.69
CA THR A 153 -19.61 4.75 -17.14
C THR A 153 -21.00 4.77 -17.76
N PRO A 154 -21.41 5.89 -18.38
CA PRO A 154 -22.79 6.35 -18.53
C PRO A 154 -23.76 5.24 -18.91
N GLY A 155 -24.33 4.60 -17.89
CA GLY A 155 -25.04 3.35 -18.03
C GLY A 155 -26.02 3.19 -16.88
N LEU A 156 -27.27 2.93 -17.24
CA LEU A 156 -28.35 2.64 -16.32
C LEU A 156 -29.11 1.45 -16.87
N SER A 157 -29.26 0.43 -16.03
CA SER A 157 -30.05 -0.75 -16.33
C SER A 157 -30.89 -1.13 -15.12
N ILE A 158 -31.91 -1.95 -15.38
CA ILE A 158 -32.69 -2.59 -14.32
C ILE A 158 -32.50 -4.09 -14.41
N VAL A 159 -32.64 -4.77 -13.28
CA VAL A 159 -32.69 -6.23 -13.22
C VAL A 159 -34.11 -6.64 -12.89
N GLU A 160 -34.82 -7.18 -13.88
CA GLU A 160 -36.20 -7.67 -13.74
C GLU A 160 -36.22 -8.85 -12.74
N PRO A 161 -37.10 -8.84 -11.72
CA PRO A 161 -37.09 -9.86 -10.66
C PRO A 161 -37.41 -11.26 -11.20
N SER A 162 -38.38 -11.35 -12.12
CA SER A 162 -38.91 -12.63 -12.62
C SER A 162 -37.94 -13.36 -13.54
N ARG A 163 -37.41 -12.68 -14.56
CA ARG A 163 -36.50 -13.32 -15.54
C ARG A 163 -35.03 -13.16 -15.20
N ARG A 164 -34.69 -12.30 -14.22
CA ARG A 164 -33.33 -11.84 -13.94
C ARG A 164 -32.61 -11.30 -15.17
N ALA A 165 -33.38 -10.75 -16.11
CA ALA A 165 -32.87 -10.09 -17.29
C ALA A 165 -32.34 -8.70 -16.91
N VAL A 166 -31.14 -8.37 -17.39
CA VAL A 166 -30.61 -7.02 -17.31
C VAL A 166 -31.15 -6.26 -18.51
N LEU A 167 -31.99 -5.26 -18.26
CA LEU A 167 -32.63 -4.46 -19.30
C LEU A 167 -32.04 -3.06 -19.30
N THR A 168 -31.60 -2.61 -20.47
CA THR A 168 -31.18 -1.24 -20.71
C THR A 168 -32.39 -0.30 -20.79
N MET A 169 -32.19 1.00 -20.62
CA MET A 169 -33.27 1.99 -20.77
C MET A 169 -34.04 1.86 -22.09
N ALA A 170 -33.38 1.47 -23.19
CA ALA A 170 -34.06 1.28 -24.47
C ALA A 170 -35.02 0.08 -24.48
N GLU A 171 -34.77 -0.93 -23.64
CA GLU A 171 -35.53 -2.18 -23.58
C GLU A 171 -36.68 -2.15 -22.56
N ILE A 172 -36.61 -1.27 -21.55
CA ILE A 172 -37.65 -1.17 -20.50
C ILE A 172 -38.98 -0.70 -21.10
N GLY A 173 -38.93 0.31 -21.97
CA GLY A 173 -40.13 0.95 -22.54
C GLY A 173 -41.00 1.66 -21.49
N SER A 174 -42.06 2.32 -21.97
CA SER A 174 -43.01 3.13 -21.19
C SER A 174 -42.46 4.47 -20.69
N ASP A 175 -43.15 5.56 -21.05
CA ASP A 175 -42.82 6.91 -20.57
C ASP A 175 -42.98 7.02 -19.04
N GLN A 176 -43.89 6.24 -18.45
CA GLN A 176 -44.08 6.17 -16.99
C GLN A 176 -42.85 5.55 -16.30
N ASN A 177 -42.35 4.43 -16.82
CA ASN A 177 -41.14 3.81 -16.28
C ASN A 177 -39.93 4.74 -16.41
N TYR A 178 -39.81 5.43 -17.54
CA TYR A 178 -38.74 6.42 -17.70
C TYR A 178 -38.84 7.52 -16.67
N LEU A 179 -40.01 8.11 -16.46
CA LEU A 179 -40.18 9.13 -15.42
C LEU A 179 -39.80 8.60 -14.04
N ALA A 180 -40.33 7.44 -13.65
CA ALA A 180 -40.06 6.83 -12.35
C ALA A 180 -38.56 6.58 -12.13
N ILE A 181 -37.87 6.02 -13.12
CA ILE A 181 -36.42 5.76 -13.05
C ILE A 181 -35.62 7.06 -12.95
N HIS A 182 -35.99 8.10 -13.71
CA HIS A 182 -35.29 9.39 -13.64
C HIS A 182 -35.49 10.07 -12.28
N LEU A 183 -36.71 10.03 -11.73
CA LEU A 183 -36.99 10.55 -10.40
C LEU A 183 -36.19 9.79 -9.33
N ALA A 184 -36.29 8.46 -9.32
CA ALA A 184 -35.53 7.63 -8.39
C ALA A 184 -34.03 7.92 -8.45
N LEU A 185 -33.46 8.02 -9.65
CA LEU A 185 -32.03 8.31 -9.83
C LEU A 185 -31.66 9.72 -9.36
N ALA A 186 -32.45 10.74 -9.70
CA ALA A 186 -32.17 12.12 -9.33
C ALA A 186 -32.16 12.31 -7.80
N PHE A 187 -33.15 11.76 -7.11
CA PHE A 187 -33.22 11.80 -5.64
C PHE A 187 -32.12 10.93 -5.00
N SER A 188 -31.75 9.81 -5.61
CA SER A 188 -30.66 8.95 -5.12
C SER A 188 -29.30 9.64 -5.21
N LEU A 189 -29.07 10.41 -6.27
CA LEU A 189 -27.86 11.22 -6.41
C LEU A 189 -27.81 12.32 -5.35
N GLN A 190 -28.92 13.01 -5.10
CA GLN A 190 -28.98 14.01 -4.02
C GLN A 190 -28.71 13.37 -2.64
N LYS A 191 -29.30 12.21 -2.36
CA LYS A 191 -29.04 11.44 -1.13
C LYS A 191 -27.56 11.02 -1.01
N LEU A 192 -26.92 10.61 -2.11
CA LEU A 192 -25.48 10.35 -2.13
C LEU A 192 -24.69 11.62 -1.79
N PHE A 193 -25.00 12.74 -2.44
CA PHE A 193 -24.30 14.01 -2.25
C PHE A 193 -24.42 14.52 -0.80
N GLU A 194 -25.59 14.39 -0.19
CA GLU A 194 -25.79 14.65 1.23
C GLU A 194 -24.93 13.73 2.09
N THR A 195 -24.95 12.42 1.82
CA THR A 195 -24.23 11.40 2.60
C THR A 195 -22.72 11.64 2.61
N VAL A 196 -22.14 11.96 1.45
CA VAL A 196 -20.69 12.22 1.32
C VAL A 196 -20.32 13.67 1.58
N LYS A 197 -21.29 14.53 1.94
CA LYS A 197 -21.13 15.99 2.12
C LYS A 197 -20.46 16.63 0.90
N ALA A 198 -20.90 16.22 -0.29
CA ALA A 198 -20.40 16.77 -1.55
C ALA A 198 -20.74 18.27 -1.65
N PRO A 199 -19.92 19.07 -2.33
CA PRO A 199 -20.19 20.49 -2.59
C PRO A 199 -21.22 20.67 -3.71
N VAL A 200 -22.28 19.84 -3.75
CA VAL A 200 -23.37 19.92 -4.71
C VAL A 200 -24.58 20.53 -4.01
N PRO A 201 -25.18 21.61 -4.53
CA PRO A 201 -26.39 22.18 -3.96
C PRO A 201 -27.55 21.17 -3.99
N GLY A 202 -28.27 21.07 -2.87
CA GLY A 202 -29.52 20.31 -2.77
C GLY A 202 -30.65 21.03 -3.50
N LEU A 203 -30.62 21.04 -4.84
CA LEU A 203 -31.65 21.62 -5.68
C LEU A 203 -32.00 20.67 -6.82
N LEU A 204 -33.28 20.36 -6.95
CA LEU A 204 -33.86 19.68 -8.10
C LEU A 204 -34.92 20.56 -8.75
N VAL A 205 -34.84 20.73 -10.06
CA VAL A 205 -35.87 21.40 -10.86
C VAL A 205 -36.47 20.37 -11.81
N ILE A 206 -37.76 20.12 -11.66
CA ILE A 206 -38.49 19.09 -12.38
C ILE A 206 -39.57 19.78 -13.20
N ASP A 207 -39.58 19.50 -14.51
CA ASP A 207 -40.56 20.03 -15.44
C ASP A 207 -41.43 18.89 -15.99
N GLN A 208 -42.75 19.04 -15.86
CA GLN A 208 -43.78 18.14 -16.41
C GLN A 208 -43.64 16.67 -15.98
N ILE A 209 -43.99 16.36 -14.73
CA ILE A 209 -44.16 14.97 -14.27
C ILE A 209 -45.39 14.31 -14.88
N SER A 210 -46.35 15.08 -15.37
CA SER A 210 -47.59 14.54 -15.89
C SER A 210 -47.53 13.97 -17.30
N ARG A 211 -46.44 14.24 -18.04
CA ARG A 211 -46.32 13.92 -19.47
C ARG A 211 -46.69 12.48 -19.86
N PRO A 212 -46.30 11.42 -19.12
CA PRO A 212 -46.66 10.05 -19.48
C PRO A 212 -48.17 9.80 -19.51
N TYR A 213 -48.93 10.58 -18.75
CA TYR A 213 -50.36 10.40 -18.49
C TYR A 213 -51.25 11.32 -19.34
N TYR A 214 -50.67 12.20 -20.14
CA TYR A 214 -51.42 13.11 -21.01
C TYR A 214 -51.30 12.74 -22.49
N PRO A 215 -52.41 12.66 -23.23
CA PRO A 215 -52.36 12.47 -24.67
C PRO A 215 -51.67 13.68 -25.34
N LYS A 216 -50.85 13.40 -26.36
CA LYS A 216 -50.09 14.43 -27.09
C LYS A 216 -51.05 15.50 -27.65
N GLY A 217 -50.94 16.74 -27.13
CA GLY A 217 -51.67 17.91 -27.66
C GLY A 217 -52.80 18.46 -26.78
N GLY A 218 -52.95 18.05 -25.53
CA GLY A 218 -53.92 18.63 -24.59
C GLY A 218 -53.47 19.96 -23.97
N ASP A 219 -54.37 20.94 -23.90
CA ASP A 219 -54.25 22.14 -23.05
C ASP A 219 -54.28 21.76 -21.54
N GLU A 220 -54.04 22.72 -20.66
CA GLU A 220 -54.15 22.60 -19.19
C GLU A 220 -55.45 21.88 -18.79
N LYS A 221 -55.34 20.64 -18.32
CA LYS A 221 -56.47 19.84 -17.84
C LYS A 221 -56.41 19.70 -16.33
N ARG A 222 -57.56 19.75 -15.68
CA ARG A 222 -57.67 19.33 -14.26
C ARG A 222 -57.39 17.84 -14.17
N LEU A 223 -56.86 17.38 -13.04
CA LEU A 223 -56.71 15.94 -12.79
C LEU A 223 -58.02 15.18 -12.99
N GLN A 224 -59.15 15.77 -12.60
CA GLN A 224 -60.51 15.22 -12.78
C GLN A 224 -60.89 14.99 -14.26
N GLU A 225 -60.19 15.61 -15.21
CA GLU A 225 -60.39 15.49 -16.65
C GLU A 225 -59.44 14.46 -17.30
N MET A 226 -58.61 13.78 -16.50
CA MET A 226 -57.80 12.65 -16.95
C MET A 226 -58.71 11.44 -17.18
N GLU A 227 -58.50 10.75 -18.31
CA GLU A 227 -59.42 9.74 -18.83
C GLU A 227 -59.45 8.44 -18.00
N LYS A 228 -58.51 8.26 -17.05
CA LYS A 228 -58.38 7.06 -16.22
C LYS A 228 -58.11 7.40 -14.76
N ASP A 229 -58.77 6.67 -13.86
CA ASP A 229 -58.56 6.76 -12.41
C ASP A 229 -57.11 6.40 -12.03
N ASP A 230 -56.53 5.40 -12.71
CA ASP A 230 -55.14 4.95 -12.52
C ASP A 230 -54.10 6.07 -12.76
N ASP A 231 -54.33 6.93 -13.75
CA ASP A 231 -53.40 8.02 -14.08
C ASP A 231 -53.41 9.12 -12.99
N GLN A 232 -54.58 9.38 -12.39
CA GLN A 232 -54.69 10.32 -11.27
C GLN A 232 -54.00 9.78 -10.02
N LEU A 233 -54.15 8.49 -9.74
CA LEU A 233 -53.49 7.81 -8.63
C LEU A 233 -51.96 7.84 -8.79
N ALA A 234 -51.45 7.56 -10.00
CA ALA A 234 -50.02 7.62 -10.28
C ALA A 234 -49.45 9.03 -10.05
N MET A 235 -50.16 10.07 -10.49
CA MET A 235 -49.76 11.46 -10.25
C MET A 235 -49.74 11.82 -8.76
N GLN A 236 -50.75 11.40 -8.00
CA GLN A 236 -50.78 11.60 -6.54
C GLN A 236 -49.63 10.86 -5.85
N GLN A 237 -49.32 9.65 -6.29
CA GLN A 237 -48.19 8.86 -5.78
C GLN A 237 -46.85 9.57 -6.05
N ILE A 238 -46.65 10.09 -7.25
CA ILE A 238 -45.43 10.86 -7.58
C ILE A 238 -45.32 12.09 -6.69
N VAL A 239 -46.39 12.88 -6.55
CA VAL A 239 -46.36 14.09 -5.72
C VAL A 239 -46.08 13.76 -4.25
N ARG A 240 -46.71 12.70 -3.71
CA ARG A 240 -46.42 12.19 -2.37
C ARG A 240 -44.94 11.83 -2.22
N PHE A 241 -44.39 11.07 -3.17
CA PHE A 241 -42.98 10.72 -3.20
C PHE A 241 -42.08 11.96 -3.18
N LEU A 242 -42.37 12.98 -3.99
CA LEU A 242 -41.59 14.23 -4.00
C LEU A 242 -41.58 14.91 -2.64
N PHE A 243 -42.74 15.03 -1.98
CA PHE A 243 -42.82 15.63 -0.64
C PHE A 243 -42.06 14.83 0.40
N GLU A 244 -42.23 13.51 0.42
CA GLU A 244 -41.55 12.65 1.37
C GLU A 244 -40.03 12.68 1.21
N GLU A 245 -39.53 12.55 -0.01
CA GLU A 245 -38.08 12.57 -0.25
C GLU A 245 -37.46 13.96 -0.02
N THR A 246 -38.19 15.03 -0.31
CA THR A 246 -37.76 16.39 0.03
C THR A 246 -37.70 16.58 1.55
N ALA A 247 -38.65 16.01 2.31
CA ALA A 247 -38.67 16.10 3.76
C ALA A 247 -37.59 15.23 4.44
N ARG A 248 -37.21 14.09 3.81
CA ARG A 248 -36.18 13.17 4.32
C ARG A 248 -34.75 13.72 4.18
N GLN A 249 -34.49 14.56 3.17
CA GLN A 249 -33.15 15.05 2.84
C GLN A 249 -32.95 16.49 3.30
N ALA A 250 -32.02 16.72 4.24
CA ALA A 250 -31.86 18.02 4.85
C ALA A 250 -31.20 19.01 3.88
N GLY A 251 -31.90 20.11 3.57
CA GLY A 251 -31.41 21.13 2.66
C GLY A 251 -31.66 20.83 1.18
N LEU A 252 -32.42 19.78 0.86
CA LEU A 252 -32.94 19.56 -0.49
C LEU A 252 -34.14 20.49 -0.75
N GLN A 253 -34.07 21.22 -1.87
CA GLN A 253 -35.17 22.00 -2.41
C GLN A 253 -35.61 21.39 -3.75
N VAL A 254 -36.91 21.19 -3.91
CA VAL A 254 -37.51 20.76 -5.17
C VAL A 254 -38.37 21.88 -5.74
N ILE A 255 -38.12 22.26 -6.99
CA ILE A 255 -38.95 23.16 -7.77
C ILE A 255 -39.66 22.32 -8.83
N LEU A 256 -40.97 22.15 -8.67
CA LEU A 256 -41.81 21.46 -9.63
C LEU A 256 -42.55 22.47 -10.51
N ILE A 257 -42.40 22.35 -11.82
CA ILE A 257 -43.16 23.07 -12.82
C ILE A 257 -44.11 22.06 -13.47
N GLU A 258 -45.41 22.29 -13.34
CA GLU A 258 -46.42 21.35 -13.80
C GLU A 258 -47.64 22.09 -14.36
N HIS A 259 -48.25 21.51 -15.40
CA HIS A 259 -49.49 21.99 -16.00
C HIS A 259 -50.72 21.35 -15.33
N ALA A 260 -50.59 20.10 -14.90
CA ALA A 260 -51.63 19.40 -14.15
C ALA A 260 -51.79 20.00 -12.74
N TYR A 261 -53.04 20.32 -12.36
CA TYR A 261 -53.33 20.89 -11.04
C TYR A 261 -54.10 19.90 -10.15
N ILE A 262 -53.52 19.56 -9.00
CA ILE A 262 -54.07 18.60 -8.03
C ILE A 262 -54.94 19.34 -7.00
N GLU A 263 -56.19 19.66 -7.37
CA GLU A 263 -57.11 20.44 -6.51
C GLU A 263 -57.38 19.79 -5.15
N ASN A 264 -57.36 18.45 -5.10
CA ASN A 264 -57.76 17.66 -3.94
C ASN A 264 -56.61 17.32 -2.98
N ASP A 265 -55.38 17.77 -3.25
CA ASP A 265 -54.22 17.56 -2.37
C ASP A 265 -53.85 18.87 -1.65
N PRO A 266 -54.16 19.02 -0.35
CA PRO A 266 -53.91 20.25 0.40
C PRO A 266 -52.42 20.62 0.50
N GLU A 267 -51.54 19.63 0.56
CA GLU A 267 -50.09 19.82 0.70
C GLU A 267 -49.50 20.34 -0.61
N TYR A 268 -49.90 19.74 -1.74
CA TYR A 268 -49.61 20.25 -3.07
C TYR A 268 -50.09 21.70 -3.23
N VAL A 269 -51.37 21.97 -2.92
CA VAL A 269 -51.97 23.31 -3.04
C VAL A 269 -51.23 24.35 -2.18
N ALA A 270 -50.82 24.00 -0.96
CA ALA A 270 -50.05 24.89 -0.09
C ALA A 270 -48.63 25.16 -0.61
N ALA A 271 -48.03 24.20 -1.32
CA ALA A 271 -46.72 24.34 -1.93
C ALA A 271 -46.74 25.21 -3.19
N VAL A 272 -47.87 25.29 -3.92
CA VAL A 272 -47.99 26.11 -5.14
C VAL A 272 -47.74 27.58 -4.86
N LYS A 273 -46.69 28.14 -5.50
CA LYS A 273 -46.33 29.57 -5.39
C LYS A 273 -46.89 30.45 -6.49
N GLY A 274 -47.23 29.87 -7.64
CA GLY A 274 -47.76 30.60 -8.78
C GLY A 274 -48.56 29.68 -9.69
N ARG A 275 -49.61 30.23 -10.31
CA ARG A 275 -50.40 29.57 -11.34
C ARG A 275 -50.51 30.52 -12.52
N TRP A 276 -50.05 30.07 -13.68
CA TRP A 276 -50.00 30.87 -14.91
C TRP A 276 -51.01 30.35 -15.93
N THR A 277 -52.29 30.50 -15.60
CA THR A 277 -53.38 30.01 -16.46
C THR A 277 -53.75 31.07 -17.49
N LYS A 278 -54.28 30.65 -18.66
CA LYS A 278 -54.82 31.58 -19.68
C LYS A 278 -55.86 32.54 -19.08
N ALA A 279 -56.67 32.08 -18.13
CA ALA A 279 -57.70 32.87 -17.45
C ALA A 279 -57.12 33.94 -16.51
N SER A 280 -55.98 33.66 -15.87
CA SER A 280 -55.34 34.62 -14.95
C SER A 280 -54.70 35.81 -15.67
N GLY A 281 -54.34 35.66 -16.95
CA GLY A 281 -53.57 36.65 -17.70
C GLY A 281 -52.12 36.84 -17.22
N VAL A 282 -51.72 36.18 -16.14
CA VAL A 282 -50.36 36.21 -15.58
C VAL A 282 -49.51 35.15 -16.28
N LYS A 283 -48.32 35.53 -16.74
CA LYS A 283 -47.36 34.63 -17.38
C LYS A 283 -46.13 34.45 -16.49
N LEU A 284 -45.51 33.26 -16.56
CA LEU A 284 -44.23 33.00 -15.89
C LEU A 284 -43.15 33.95 -16.43
N ILE A 285 -43.16 34.16 -17.75
CA ILE A 285 -42.30 35.13 -18.42
C ILE A 285 -43.04 36.48 -18.48
N PRO A 286 -42.51 37.54 -17.84
CA PRO A 286 -43.11 38.87 -17.88
C PRO A 286 -43.30 39.38 -19.32
N SER A 287 -44.41 40.06 -19.58
CA SER A 287 -44.73 40.53 -20.95
C SER A 287 -43.91 41.74 -21.38
N ASP A 288 -43.26 42.41 -20.42
CA ASP A 288 -42.37 43.56 -20.59
C ASP A 288 -40.91 43.14 -20.83
N TRP A 289 -40.59 41.83 -20.83
CA TRP A 289 -39.25 41.37 -21.17
C TRP A 289 -38.92 41.70 -22.64
N PRO A 290 -37.70 42.20 -22.90
CA PRO A 290 -37.29 42.58 -24.24
C PRO A 290 -37.31 41.36 -25.16
N LEU A 291 -38.03 41.46 -26.28
CA LEU A 291 -37.95 40.47 -27.35
C LEU A 291 -36.54 40.52 -27.96
N ARG A 292 -35.98 39.35 -28.22
CA ARG A 292 -34.71 39.23 -28.95
C ARG A 292 -34.92 39.83 -30.34
N SER A 293 -34.26 40.97 -30.61
CA SER A 293 -34.18 41.61 -31.93
C SER A 293 -33.35 40.79 -32.90
#